data_AF-A0A838RH12-F1
#
_entry.id   AF-A0A838RH12-F1
#
_cell.length_a   1.000
_cell.length_b   1.000
_cell.length_c   1.000
_cell.angle_alpha   90.00
_cell.angle_beta   90.00
_cell.angle_gamma   90.00
#
_symmetry.space_group_name_H-M   'P 1'
#
loop_
_entity.id
_entity.type
_entity.pdbx_description
1 polymer ?
#
loop_
_entity_poly.entity_id
_entity_poly.type
_entity_poly.pdbx_seq_one_letter_code
_entity_poly.pdbx_strand_id
1 'polypeptide(L)'
;MAESDFALIQGCRQGKQATWGQLLDQYERLVYSIPLNYGLSSEDAADIAQLTFTIFMQSVDSLRDDSHLAAWLATVARRHSWRLLERRRREHVSPNGDLTEQMELLGDPDAGKALERSEMVEWLHHGLTLLDERCRTLLLALYFDAEQPSYTDVASRLKMAVGSIGPTRARCLQRMRELLEPA
;
A
#
# COMPACT_ATOMS: atom_id res chain seq x y z
N MET A 1 4.30 -7.80 19.66
CA MET A 1 3.22 -8.77 19.35
C MET A 1 2.11 -7.97 18.74
N ALA A 2 1.70 -8.26 17.51
CA ALA A 2 0.54 -7.60 16.90
C ALA A 2 -0.70 -7.92 17.74
N GLU A 3 -1.45 -6.90 18.12
CA GLU A 3 -2.70 -7.05 18.84
C GLU A 3 -3.76 -7.55 17.85
N SER A 4 -4.71 -8.37 18.32
CA SER A 4 -5.71 -8.93 17.41
C SER A 4 -6.65 -7.84 16.89
N ASP A 5 -7.11 -7.97 15.65
CA ASP A 5 -8.09 -7.06 15.04
C ASP A 5 -9.30 -6.81 15.96
N PHE A 6 -9.79 -7.87 16.62
CA PHE A 6 -10.87 -7.78 17.60
C PHE A 6 -10.53 -6.84 18.77
N ALA A 7 -9.36 -7.00 19.38
CA ALA A 7 -8.94 -6.18 20.51
C ALA A 7 -8.76 -4.71 20.11
N LEU A 8 -8.22 -4.46 18.91
CA LEU A 8 -8.10 -3.11 18.34
C LEU A 8 -9.47 -2.47 18.12
N ILE A 9 -10.41 -3.17 17.47
CA ILE A 9 -11.77 -2.67 17.23
C ILE A 9 -12.47 -2.34 18.55
N GLN A 10 -12.39 -3.23 19.55
CA GLN A 10 -13.02 -3.02 20.85
C GLN A 10 -12.40 -1.86 21.63
N GLY A 11 -11.08 -1.70 21.60
CA GLY A 11 -10.42 -0.57 22.24
C GLY A 11 -10.78 0.77 21.58
N CYS A 12 -10.86 0.80 20.25
CA CYS A 12 -11.32 1.97 19.49
C CYS A 12 -12.76 2.36 19.84
N ARG A 13 -13.70 1.40 19.92
CA ARG A 13 -15.09 1.64 20.36
C ARG A 13 -15.19 2.21 21.76
N GLN A 14 -14.31 1.76 22.65
CA GLN A 14 -14.24 2.25 24.03
C GLN A 14 -13.57 3.63 24.13
N GLY A 15 -13.18 4.24 23.01
CA GLY A 15 -12.52 5.55 22.98
C GLY A 15 -11.11 5.55 23.56
N LYS A 16 -10.45 4.38 23.65
CA LYS A 16 -9.09 4.29 24.19
C LYS A 16 -8.10 4.89 23.21
N GLN A 17 -7.57 6.07 23.54
CA GLN A 17 -6.63 6.81 22.69
C GLN A 17 -5.41 5.96 22.28
N ALA A 18 -4.88 5.15 23.20
CA ALA A 18 -3.72 4.28 22.93
C ALA A 18 -3.98 3.24 21.83
N THR A 19 -5.23 2.75 21.71
CA THR A 19 -5.60 1.75 20.70
C THR A 19 -5.60 2.33 19.29
N TRP A 20 -5.89 3.62 19.15
CA TRP A 20 -5.77 4.31 17.86
C TRP A 20 -4.33 4.37 17.36
N GLY A 21 -3.37 4.65 18.24
CA GLY A 21 -1.95 4.63 17.90
C GLY A 21 -1.49 3.26 17.43
N GLN A 22 -1.84 2.20 18.17
CA GLN A 22 -1.52 0.82 17.81
C GLN A 22 -2.11 0.40 16.47
N LEU A 23 -3.35 0.82 16.19
CA LEU A 23 -4.02 0.55 14.92
C LEU A 23 -3.31 1.24 13.75
N LEU A 24 -2.95 2.52 13.92
CA LEU A 24 -2.18 3.26 12.92
C LEU A 24 -0.82 2.58 12.68
N ASP A 25 -0.05 2.31 13.73
CA ASP A 25 1.24 1.62 13.64
C ASP A 25 1.14 0.28 12.89
N GLN A 26 0.02 -0.43 13.06
CA GLN A 26 -0.20 -1.74 12.46
C GLN A 26 -0.63 -1.68 10.98
N TYR A 27 -1.48 -0.72 10.59
CA TYR A 27 -2.09 -0.72 9.25
C TYR A 27 -1.73 0.47 8.37
N GLU A 28 -1.06 1.51 8.88
CA GLU A 28 -0.69 2.69 8.09
C GLU A 28 0.12 2.30 6.85
N ARG A 29 1.12 1.43 7.00
CA ARG A 29 1.91 0.94 5.86
C ARG A 29 1.06 0.23 4.81
N LEU A 30 0.10 -0.60 5.24
CA LEU A 30 -0.80 -1.30 4.33
C LEU A 30 -1.65 -0.28 3.56
N VAL A 31 -2.34 0.60 4.29
CA VAL A 31 -3.26 1.58 3.73
C VAL A 31 -2.53 2.55 2.79
N TYR A 32 -1.35 3.02 3.18
CA TYR A 32 -0.51 3.94 2.40
C TYR A 32 0.05 3.28 1.13
N SER A 33 0.42 2.00 1.18
CA SER A 33 0.96 1.29 0.01
C SER A 33 -0.05 1.10 -1.13
N ILE A 34 -1.35 1.04 -0.82
CA ILE A 34 -2.41 0.75 -1.80
C ILE A 34 -2.52 1.82 -2.90
N PRO A 35 -2.69 3.11 -2.62
CA PRO A 35 -2.73 4.15 -3.65
C PRO A 35 -1.44 4.22 -4.46
N LEU A 36 -0.28 3.99 -3.84
CA LEU A 36 1.01 3.91 -4.53
C LEU A 36 1.07 2.74 -5.51
N ASN A 37 0.49 1.59 -5.16
CA ASN A 37 0.33 0.45 -6.07
C ASN A 37 -0.54 0.77 -7.30
N TYR A 38 -1.39 1.80 -7.23
CA TYR A 38 -2.18 2.31 -8.35
C TYR A 38 -1.46 3.41 -9.16
N GLY A 39 -0.23 3.77 -8.81
CA GLY A 39 0.56 4.81 -9.47
C GLY A 39 0.14 6.24 -9.08
N LEU A 40 -0.51 6.42 -7.92
CA LEU A 40 -0.81 7.72 -7.36
C LEU A 40 0.40 8.31 -6.62
N SER A 41 0.45 9.62 -6.44
CA SER A 41 1.57 10.28 -5.75
C SER A 41 1.56 9.97 -4.25
N SER A 42 2.67 10.29 -3.59
CA SER A 42 2.77 10.22 -2.13
C SER A 42 1.81 11.14 -1.38
N GLU A 43 1.48 12.30 -1.97
CA GLU A 43 0.45 13.22 -1.46
C GLU A 43 -0.95 12.58 -1.55
N ASP A 44 -1.29 12.01 -2.71
CA ASP A 44 -2.55 11.28 -2.89
C ASP A 44 -2.64 10.10 -1.90
N ALA A 45 -1.51 9.43 -1.66
CA ALA A 45 -1.45 8.32 -0.73
C ALA A 45 -1.69 8.75 0.72
N ALA A 46 -1.15 9.89 1.13
CA ALA A 46 -1.38 10.47 2.45
C ALA A 46 -2.87 10.85 2.62
N ASP A 47 -3.46 11.50 1.61
CA ASP A 47 -4.88 11.88 1.61
C ASP A 47 -5.80 10.67 1.69
N ILE A 48 -5.52 9.63 0.90
CA ILE A 48 -6.30 8.39 0.92
C ILE A 48 -6.14 7.64 2.24
N ALA A 49 -4.95 7.66 2.84
CA ALA A 49 -4.72 7.06 4.15
C ALA A 49 -5.52 7.79 5.24
N GLN A 50 -5.42 9.12 5.30
CA GLN A 50 -6.19 9.94 6.22
C GLN A 50 -7.70 9.71 6.05
N LEU A 51 -8.18 9.72 4.81
CA LEU A 51 -9.59 9.45 4.51
C LEU A 51 -10.02 8.06 4.96
N THR A 52 -9.19 7.04 4.72
CA THR A 52 -9.49 5.66 5.10
C THR A 52 -9.61 5.51 6.62
N PHE A 53 -8.68 6.07 7.40
CA PHE A 53 -8.74 6.03 8.85
C PHE A 53 -9.87 6.90 9.43
N THR A 54 -10.22 8.00 8.75
CA THR A 54 -11.39 8.81 9.12
C THR A 54 -12.69 8.02 8.94
N ILE A 55 -12.85 7.32 7.82
CA ILE A 55 -14.02 6.46 7.57
C ILE A 55 -14.05 5.30 8.56
N PHE A 56 -12.89 4.72 8.88
CA PHE A 56 -12.79 3.70 9.93
C PHE A 56 -13.32 4.22 11.26
N MET A 57 -12.85 5.38 11.70
CA MET A 57 -13.28 6.01 12.95
C MET A 57 -14.79 6.25 13.00
N GLN A 58 -15.38 6.67 11.89
CA GLN A 58 -16.82 6.90 11.77
C GLN A 58 -17.64 5.61 11.72
N SER A 59 -17.04 4.48 11.35
CA SER A 59 -17.74 3.21 11.14
C SER A 59 -17.44 2.14 12.19
N VAL A 60 -16.51 2.41 13.11
CA VAL A 60 -16.00 1.42 14.08
C VAL A 60 -17.10 0.78 14.93
N ASP A 61 -18.13 1.54 15.30
CA ASP A 61 -19.29 1.05 16.08
C ASP A 61 -20.18 0.10 15.27
N SER A 62 -20.15 0.20 13.94
CA SER A 62 -20.96 -0.61 13.02
C SER A 62 -20.22 -1.84 12.46
N LEU A 63 -18.90 -1.92 12.65
CA LEU A 63 -18.11 -3.07 12.20
C LEU A 63 -18.53 -4.34 12.93
N ARG A 64 -18.36 -5.51 12.31
CA ARG A 64 -18.61 -6.77 13.00
C ARG A 64 -17.37 -7.24 13.73
N ASP A 65 -17.53 -7.97 14.81
CA ASP A 65 -16.41 -8.45 15.62
C ASP A 65 -15.55 -9.52 14.90
N ASP A 66 -16.09 -10.13 13.84
CA ASP A 66 -15.42 -11.05 12.93
C ASP A 66 -14.84 -10.36 11.68
N SER A 67 -14.89 -9.03 11.61
CA SER A 67 -14.38 -8.33 10.43
C SER A 67 -12.85 -8.37 10.37
N HIS A 68 -12.33 -8.93 9.28
CA HIS A 68 -10.91 -8.87 8.93
C HIS A 68 -10.51 -7.42 8.65
N LEU A 69 -9.96 -6.73 9.66
CA LEU A 69 -9.76 -5.29 9.64
C LEU A 69 -8.81 -4.87 8.51
N ALA A 70 -7.77 -5.65 8.27
CA ALA A 70 -6.86 -5.46 7.14
C ALA A 70 -7.60 -5.45 5.79
N ALA A 71 -8.50 -6.42 5.57
CA ALA A 71 -9.27 -6.54 4.33
C ALA A 71 -10.28 -5.40 4.16
N TRP A 72 -10.90 -4.98 5.27
CA TRP A 72 -11.81 -3.84 5.28
C TRP A 72 -11.09 -2.53 4.93
N LEU A 73 -9.97 -2.24 5.61
CA LEU A 73 -9.14 -1.06 5.36
C LEU A 73 -8.63 -1.03 3.92
N ALA A 74 -8.16 -2.18 3.43
CA ALA A 74 -7.69 -2.29 2.05
C ALA A 74 -8.82 -2.06 1.03
N THR A 75 -10.04 -2.51 1.32
CA THR A 75 -11.21 -2.28 0.46
C THR A 75 -11.55 -0.79 0.35
N VAL A 76 -11.52 -0.08 1.47
CA VAL A 76 -11.76 1.38 1.50
C VAL A 76 -10.67 2.10 0.71
N ALA A 77 -9.40 1.85 1.02
CA ALA A 77 -8.27 2.49 0.34
C ALA A 77 -8.28 2.24 -1.19
N ARG A 78 -8.52 1.01 -1.64
CA ARG A 78 -8.64 0.68 -3.08
C ARG A 78 -9.80 1.43 -3.74
N ARG A 79 -10.97 1.48 -3.09
CA ARG A 79 -12.14 2.19 -3.62
C ARG A 79 -11.85 3.68 -3.83
N HIS A 80 -11.18 4.33 -2.89
CA HIS A 80 -10.84 5.74 -2.99
C HIS A 80 -9.73 6.02 -4.00
N SER A 81 -8.73 5.13 -4.08
CA SER A 81 -7.70 5.17 -5.13
C SER A 81 -8.32 5.09 -6.53
N TRP A 82 -9.22 4.13 -6.75
CA TRP A 82 -9.92 3.97 -8.03
C TRP A 82 -10.76 5.20 -8.40
N ARG A 83 -11.48 5.78 -7.42
CA ARG A 83 -12.29 6.98 -7.65
C ARG A 83 -11.44 8.18 -8.07
N LEU A 84 -10.26 8.35 -7.47
CA LEU A 84 -9.33 9.40 -7.82
C LEU A 84 -8.80 9.22 -9.25
N LEU A 85 -8.38 8.01 -9.61
CA LEU A 85 -7.94 7.68 -10.97
C LEU A 85 -9.04 7.94 -12.01
N GLU A 86 -10.27 7.51 -11.75
CA GLU A 86 -11.40 7.74 -12.68
C GLU A 86 -11.75 9.23 -12.80
N ARG A 87 -11.58 10.00 -11.73
CA ARG A 87 -11.73 11.46 -11.77
C ARG A 87 -10.64 12.08 -12.66
N ARG A 88 -9.37 11.74 -12.44
CA ARG A 88 -8.25 12.23 -13.27
C ARG A 88 -8.41 11.84 -14.73
N ARG A 89 -8.84 10.61 -15.03
CA ARG A 89 -9.10 10.17 -16.42
C ARG A 89 -10.14 11.04 -17.10
N ARG A 90 -11.19 11.45 -16.39
CA ARG A 90 -12.23 12.34 -16.93
C ARG A 90 -11.76 13.78 -17.07
N GLU A 91 -10.87 14.24 -16.19
CA GLU A 91 -10.28 15.58 -16.24
C GLU A 91 -9.22 15.71 -17.36
N HIS A 92 -8.42 14.67 -17.61
CA HIS A 92 -7.40 14.63 -18.68
C HIS A 92 -7.97 14.43 -20.10
N VAL A 93 -9.29 14.29 -20.24
CA VAL A 93 -9.98 14.31 -21.56
C VAL A 93 -10.34 15.76 -21.97
N SER A 94 -9.89 16.77 -21.23
CA SER A 94 -9.94 18.19 -21.65
C SER A 94 -8.60 18.63 -22.27
N PRO A 95 -8.59 19.36 -23.40
CA PRO A 95 -7.37 19.69 -24.13
C PRO A 95 -6.65 20.89 -23.51
N ASN A 96 -5.34 20.73 -23.28
CA ASN A 96 -4.33 21.74 -22.92
C ASN A 96 -4.06 21.94 -21.41
N GLY A 97 -2.80 21.79 -21.01
CA GLY A 97 -2.27 22.32 -19.75
C GLY A 97 -0.93 21.70 -19.34
N ASP A 98 0.15 22.47 -19.48
CA ASP A 98 1.54 22.16 -19.13
C ASP A 98 1.75 21.73 -17.66
N LEU A 99 2.64 20.76 -17.45
CA LEU A 99 3.08 20.23 -16.15
C LEU A 99 4.41 20.89 -15.71
N THR A 100 4.37 22.12 -15.19
CA THR A 100 5.62 22.82 -14.78
C THR A 100 5.61 23.41 -13.36
N GLU A 101 4.59 23.21 -12.53
CA GLU A 101 4.59 23.79 -11.16
C GLU A 101 4.27 22.74 -10.11
N GLN A 102 5.32 22.24 -9.44
CA GLN A 102 5.30 21.82 -8.03
C GLN A 102 6.72 21.46 -7.55
N MET A 103 7.60 22.46 -7.50
CA MET A 103 8.84 22.42 -6.73
C MET A 103 8.87 23.69 -5.89
N GLU A 104 8.33 23.62 -4.67
CA GLU A 104 8.74 24.42 -3.50
C GLU A 104 7.77 24.19 -2.34
N LEU A 105 8.10 23.27 -1.41
CA LEU A 105 7.56 23.33 -0.05
C LEU A 105 8.54 22.79 1.00
N LEU A 106 9.30 23.73 1.58
CA LEU A 106 9.57 23.93 3.01
C LEU A 106 10.06 22.73 3.88
N GLY A 107 11.39 22.63 4.04
CA GLY A 107 12.07 22.95 5.32
C GLY A 107 11.70 22.24 6.63
N ASP A 108 11.33 20.96 6.65
CA ASP A 108 11.31 20.13 7.87
C ASP A 108 12.43 19.05 7.79
N PRO A 109 13.32 18.93 8.80
CA PRO A 109 14.37 17.90 8.81
C PRO A 109 13.83 16.46 8.81
N ASP A 110 12.58 16.23 9.19
CA ASP A 110 11.89 14.94 9.02
C ASP A 110 11.16 14.86 7.67
N ALA A 111 10.79 15.99 7.06
CA ALA A 111 10.29 16.01 5.68
C ALA A 111 11.35 15.58 4.66
N GLY A 112 12.64 15.87 4.89
CA GLY A 112 13.72 15.33 4.07
C GLY A 112 13.77 13.80 4.11
N LYS A 113 13.61 13.20 5.29
CA LYS A 113 13.57 11.73 5.44
C LYS A 113 12.26 11.13 4.94
N ALA A 114 11.15 11.85 5.07
CA ALA A 114 9.86 11.44 4.52
C ALA A 114 9.88 11.48 2.97
N LEU A 115 10.52 12.50 2.39
CA LEU A 115 10.75 12.63 0.96
C LEU A 115 11.69 11.53 0.44
N GLU A 116 12.84 11.29 1.09
CA GLU A 116 13.74 10.18 0.73
C GLU A 116 13.03 8.82 0.80
N ARG A 117 12.17 8.61 1.81
CA ARG A 117 11.34 7.39 1.90
C ARG A 117 10.30 7.33 0.79
N SER A 118 9.66 8.44 0.46
CA SER A 118 8.68 8.53 -0.63
C SER A 118 9.33 8.21 -1.97
N GLU A 119 10.48 8.83 -2.27
CA GLU A 119 11.27 8.58 -3.47
C GLU A 119 11.74 7.13 -3.54
N MET A 120 12.22 6.57 -2.42
CA MET A 120 12.61 5.16 -2.34
C MET A 120 11.43 4.22 -2.62
N VAL A 121 10.25 4.53 -2.06
CA VAL A 121 9.04 3.71 -2.26
C VAL A 121 8.55 3.82 -3.71
N GLU A 122 8.49 5.03 -4.28
CA GLU A 122 8.16 5.24 -5.70
C GLU A 122 9.16 4.51 -6.62
N TRP A 123 10.45 4.57 -6.31
CA TRP A 123 11.50 3.89 -7.05
C TRP A 123 11.37 2.36 -6.98
N LEU A 124 11.02 1.81 -5.81
CA LEU A 124 10.71 0.38 -5.66
C LEU A 124 9.43 -0.02 -6.43
N HIS A 125 8.38 0.80 -6.39
CA HIS A 125 7.16 0.54 -7.18
C HIS A 125 7.45 0.58 -8.67
N HIS A 126 8.28 1.54 -9.12
CA HIS A 126 8.75 1.59 -10.50
C HIS A 126 9.50 0.30 -10.89
N GLY A 127 10.40 -0.19 -10.04
CA GLY A 127 11.08 -1.47 -10.30
C GLY A 127 10.12 -2.66 -10.45
N LEU A 128 9.01 -2.69 -9.69
CA LEU A 128 7.98 -3.72 -9.85
C LEU A 128 7.22 -3.63 -11.18
N THR A 129 7.04 -2.43 -11.76
CA THR A 129 6.38 -2.28 -13.06
C THR A 129 7.27 -2.67 -14.23
N LEU A 130 8.60 -2.60 -14.05
CA LEU A 130 9.59 -3.03 -15.06
C LEU A 130 9.81 -4.55 -15.10
N LEU A 131 9.38 -5.29 -14.07
CA LEU A 131 9.49 -6.74 -14.03
C LEU A 131 8.52 -7.41 -15.01
N ASP A 132 8.90 -8.61 -15.47
CA ASP A 132 7.97 -9.49 -16.15
C ASP A 132 6.80 -9.89 -15.24
N GLU A 133 5.67 -10.28 -15.86
CA GLU A 133 4.44 -10.62 -15.15
C GLU A 133 4.69 -11.67 -14.07
N ARG A 134 5.48 -12.70 -14.38
CA ARG A 134 5.73 -13.82 -13.47
C ARG A 134 6.43 -13.36 -12.19
N CYS A 135 7.48 -12.53 -12.32
CA CYS A 135 8.20 -12.00 -11.18
C CYS A 135 7.36 -11.00 -10.38
N ARG A 136 6.63 -10.12 -11.09
CA ARG A 136 5.72 -9.16 -10.45
C ARG A 136 4.65 -9.88 -9.62
N THR A 137 3.94 -10.85 -10.20
CA THR A 137 2.90 -11.60 -9.48
C THR A 137 3.45 -12.34 -8.26
N LEU A 138 4.64 -12.95 -8.36
CA LEU A 138 5.26 -13.66 -7.24
C LEU A 138 5.63 -12.72 -6.09
N LEU A 139 6.26 -11.57 -6.39
CA LEU A 139 6.65 -10.61 -5.36
C LEU A 139 5.43 -9.96 -4.71
N LEU A 140 4.40 -9.61 -5.49
CA LEU A 140 3.13 -9.13 -4.94
C LEU A 140 2.48 -10.16 -4.01
N ALA A 141 2.46 -11.43 -4.42
CA ALA A 141 1.92 -12.51 -3.61
C ALA A 141 2.64 -12.74 -2.28
N LEU A 142 3.96 -12.56 -2.25
CA LEU A 142 4.79 -12.84 -1.07
C LEU A 142 4.84 -11.68 -0.08
N TYR A 143 4.74 -10.45 -0.57
CA TYR A 143 5.03 -9.25 0.23
C TYR A 143 3.85 -8.30 0.41
N PHE A 144 2.85 -8.37 -0.46
CA PHE A 144 1.76 -7.38 -0.52
C PHE A 144 0.37 -8.01 -0.40
N ASP A 145 0.30 -9.31 -0.17
CA ASP A 145 -0.94 -10.00 0.07
C ASP A 145 -1.40 -9.79 1.52
N ALA A 146 -2.63 -9.28 1.69
CA ALA A 146 -3.18 -8.93 2.98
C ALA A 146 -3.38 -10.15 3.89
N GLU A 147 -3.54 -11.34 3.31
CA GLU A 147 -3.75 -12.59 4.04
C GLU A 147 -2.43 -13.23 4.52
N GLN A 148 -1.27 -12.69 4.14
CA GLN A 148 0.06 -13.25 4.44
C GLN A 148 0.14 -14.77 4.16
N PRO A 149 -0.15 -15.19 2.92
CA PRO A 149 -0.27 -16.60 2.56
C PRO A 149 1.04 -17.36 2.80
N SER A 150 0.92 -18.62 3.20
CA SER A 150 2.09 -19.48 3.36
C SER A 150 2.76 -19.74 1.99
N TYR A 151 4.00 -20.21 1.99
CA TYR A 151 4.67 -20.60 0.74
C TYR A 151 3.91 -21.70 0.00
N THR A 152 3.20 -22.57 0.72
CA THR A 152 2.36 -23.61 0.12
C THR A 152 1.15 -22.99 -0.61
N ASP A 153 0.55 -21.95 -0.04
CA ASP A 153 -0.61 -21.26 -0.63
C ASP A 153 -0.19 -20.46 -1.87
N VAL A 154 0.93 -19.73 -1.78
CA VAL A 154 1.51 -19.00 -2.91
C VAL A 154 1.90 -19.95 -4.04
N ALA A 155 2.53 -21.08 -3.72
CA ALA A 155 2.90 -22.10 -4.70
C ALA A 155 1.68 -22.65 -5.44
N SER A 156 0.62 -22.98 -4.70
CA SER A 156 -0.63 -23.51 -5.25
C SER A 156 -1.31 -22.48 -6.14
N ARG A 157 -1.41 -21.22 -5.69
CA ARG A 157 -2.02 -20.11 -6.45
C ARG A 157 -1.29 -19.83 -7.74
N LEU A 158 0.05 -19.82 -7.70
CA LEU A 158 0.90 -19.50 -8.85
C LEU A 158 1.26 -20.74 -9.69
N LYS A 159 0.69 -21.90 -9.37
CA LYS A 159 0.93 -23.18 -10.05
C LYS A 159 2.42 -23.50 -10.20
N MET A 160 3.18 -23.32 -9.12
CA MET A 160 4.63 -23.57 -9.06
C MET A 160 4.98 -24.51 -7.90
N ALA A 161 6.13 -25.18 -7.97
CA ALA A 161 6.58 -26.04 -6.88
C ALA A 161 6.98 -25.20 -5.66
N VAL A 162 6.62 -25.62 -4.43
CA VAL A 162 6.96 -24.90 -3.19
C VAL A 162 8.47 -24.66 -3.09
N GLY A 163 9.29 -25.68 -3.38
CA GLY A 163 10.76 -25.57 -3.39
C GLY A 163 11.32 -24.58 -4.43
N SER A 164 10.53 -24.18 -5.42
CA SER A 164 10.93 -23.21 -6.45
C SER A 164 10.67 -21.76 -6.04
N ILE A 165 9.92 -21.49 -4.98
CA ILE A 165 9.60 -20.12 -4.51
C ILE A 165 10.86 -19.37 -4.14
N GLY A 166 11.70 -19.92 -3.26
CA GLY A 166 12.93 -19.27 -2.79
C GLY A 166 13.87 -18.88 -3.94
N PRO A 167 14.27 -19.82 -4.81
CA PRO A 167 15.12 -19.51 -5.96
C PRO A 167 14.48 -18.53 -6.95
N THR A 168 13.17 -18.62 -7.19
CA THR A 168 12.48 -17.70 -8.12
C THR A 168 12.38 -16.30 -7.55
N ARG A 169 12.04 -16.17 -6.26
CA ARG A 169 12.05 -14.90 -5.52
C ARG A 169 13.41 -14.24 -5.59
N ALA A 170 14.49 -14.98 -5.33
CA ALA A 170 15.85 -14.44 -5.38
C ALA A 170 16.20 -13.90 -6.78
N ARG A 171 15.87 -14.64 -7.85
CA ARG A 171 16.07 -14.18 -9.23
C ARG A 171 15.24 -12.94 -9.57
N CYS A 172 13.98 -12.89 -9.14
CA CYS A 172 13.12 -11.74 -9.40
C CYS A 172 13.60 -10.48 -8.69
N LEU A 173 14.06 -10.60 -7.43
CA LEU A 173 14.67 -9.47 -6.70
C LEU A 173 15.99 -9.02 -7.33
N GLN A 174 16.82 -9.97 -7.80
CA GLN A 174 18.04 -9.64 -8.52
C GLN A 174 17.74 -8.91 -9.83
N ARG A 175 16.75 -9.38 -10.59
CA ARG A 175 16.32 -8.73 -11.84
C ARG A 175 15.80 -7.33 -11.60
N MET A 176 15.02 -7.14 -10.54
CA MET A 176 14.52 -5.83 -10.13
C MET A 176 15.67 -4.88 -9.79
N ARG A 177 16.70 -5.36 -9.10
CA ARG A 177 17.92 -4.58 -8.80
C ARG A 177 18.63 -4.13 -10.08
N GLU A 178 18.85 -5.05 -11.02
CA GLU A 178 19.48 -4.73 -12.31
C GLU A 178 18.71 -3.69 -13.14
N LEU A 179 17.38 -3.71 -13.07
CA LEU A 179 16.53 -2.75 -13.78
C LEU A 179 16.51 -1.37 -13.11
N LEU A 180 16.87 -1.31 -11.84
CA LEU A 180 16.88 -0.10 -11.03
C LEU A 180 18.28 0.54 -10.93
N GLU A 181 19.36 -0.20 -11.20
CA GLU A 181 20.70 0.40 -11.25
C GLU A 181 20.80 1.42 -12.41
N PRO A 182 21.24 2.66 -12.13
CA PRO A 182 21.45 3.65 -13.19
C PRO A 182 22.56 3.17 -14.12
N ALA A 183 22.37 3.41 -15.42
CA ALA A 183 23.36 3.12 -16.46
C ALA A 183 24.67 3.90 -16.27
#